data_AF-A0AAV9QZL3-F1
#
_entry.id   AF-A0AAV9QZL3-F1
#
_cell.length_a   1.000
_cell.length_b   1.000
_cell.length_c   1.000
_cell.angle_alpha   90.00
_cell.angle_beta   90.00
_cell.angle_gamma   90.00
#
_symmetry.space_group_name_H-M   'P 1'
#
loop_
_entity.id
_entity.type
_entity.pdbx_description
1 polymer ?
#
loop_
_entity_poly.entity_id
_entity_poly.type
_entity_poly.pdbx_seq_one_letter_code
_entity_poly.pdbx_strand_id
1 'polypeptide(L)'
;MSLRDPPYEPPSVSELQEFLLADRRPTGHVNQVWPNVYIGNEVAARDKGALHSLGITHIVNAAHGPTNPGNGPCFYVNTGPRFYRDMTVDYYGVEADDATDFILSPYFYPTARYIRAALAMGGKSAH
;
A
#
# COMPACT_ATOMS: atom_id res chain seq x y z
N MET A 1 39.41 -24.52 4.47
CA MET A 1 39.29 -23.45 3.47
C MET A 1 37.92 -22.82 3.65
N SER A 2 37.84 -21.56 4.08
CA SER A 2 36.57 -20.86 4.29
C SER A 2 36.12 -20.31 2.94
N LEU A 3 35.03 -20.85 2.41
CA LEU A 3 34.30 -20.28 1.27
C LEU A 3 33.74 -18.95 1.76
N ARG A 4 34.38 -17.84 1.38
CA ARG A 4 33.79 -16.52 1.54
C ARG A 4 32.70 -16.39 0.48
N ASP A 5 31.50 -16.04 0.90
CA ASP A 5 30.44 -15.70 -0.04
C ASP A 5 30.93 -14.57 -0.97
N PRO A 6 30.52 -14.60 -2.26
CA PRO A 6 30.87 -13.53 -3.18
C PRO A 6 30.33 -12.18 -2.66
N PRO A 7 31.00 -11.06 -3.00
CA PRO A 7 30.51 -9.73 -2.66
C PRO A 7 29.13 -9.49 -3.26
N TYR A 8 28.28 -8.77 -2.53
CA TYR A 8 26.93 -8.42 -2.99
C TYR A 8 26.99 -7.54 -4.23
N GLU A 9 26.28 -7.96 -5.27
CA GLU A 9 26.00 -7.14 -6.46
C GLU A 9 24.51 -6.75 -6.46
N PRO A 10 24.17 -5.45 -6.64
CA PRO A 10 22.77 -5.03 -6.74
C PRO A 10 22.11 -5.64 -7.98
N PRO A 11 20.89 -6.19 -7.87
CA PRO A 11 20.18 -6.76 -9.01
C PRO A 11 19.80 -5.67 -10.03
N SER A 12 19.85 -6.04 -11.30
CA SER A 12 19.30 -5.26 -12.41
C SER A 12 17.77 -5.19 -12.36
N VAL A 13 17.19 -4.23 -13.09
CA VAL A 13 15.72 -4.10 -13.22
C VAL A 13 15.09 -5.38 -13.78
N SER A 14 15.75 -6.04 -14.74
CA SER A 14 15.27 -7.28 -15.34
C SER A 14 15.23 -8.43 -14.33
N GLU A 15 16.27 -8.58 -13.51
CA GLU A 15 16.30 -9.59 -12.45
C GLU A 15 15.22 -9.35 -11.38
N LEU A 16 14.98 -8.09 -11.00
CA LEU A 16 13.89 -7.73 -10.10
C LEU A 16 12.52 -8.05 -10.70
N GLN A 17 12.32 -7.80 -11.99
CA GLN A 17 11.06 -8.12 -12.68
C GLN A 17 10.83 -9.63 -12.76
N GLU A 18 11.86 -10.41 -13.11
CA GLU A 18 11.79 -11.87 -13.11
C GLU A 18 11.45 -12.41 -11.72
N PHE A 19 12.09 -11.88 -10.68
CA PHE A 19 11.81 -12.24 -9.29
C PHE A 19 10.35 -11.99 -8.91
N LEU A 20 9.78 -10.84 -9.28
CA LEU A 20 8.36 -10.52 -9.03
C LEU A 20 7.39 -11.44 -9.78
N LEU A 21 7.75 -11.89 -10.98
CA LEU A 21 6.90 -12.74 -11.82
C LEU A 21 6.96 -14.22 -11.43
N ALA A 22 8.10 -14.70 -10.91
CA ALA A 22 8.35 -16.11 -10.65
C ALA A 22 7.43 -16.74 -9.59
N ASP A 23 7.02 -16.01 -8.56
CA ASP A 23 6.16 -16.52 -7.46
C ASP A 23 4.80 -15.81 -7.39
N ARG A 24 4.29 -15.34 -8.54
CA ARG A 24 2.97 -14.69 -8.58
C ARG A 24 1.87 -15.70 -8.29
N ARG A 25 1.23 -15.58 -7.12
CA ARG A 25 0.06 -16.38 -6.73
C ARG A 25 -1.19 -15.52 -6.67
N PRO A 26 -2.35 -16.00 -7.15
CA PRO A 26 -3.62 -15.35 -6.87
C PRO A 26 -3.83 -15.31 -5.36
N THR A 27 -4.04 -14.12 -4.82
CA THR A 27 -4.38 -13.93 -3.41
C THR A 27 -5.78 -13.33 -3.27
N GLY A 28 -6.31 -13.32 -2.05
CA GLY A 28 -7.59 -12.68 -1.76
C GLY A 28 -7.54 -11.15 -1.92
N HIS A 29 -8.67 -10.49 -1.64
CA HIS A 29 -8.78 -9.03 -1.73
C HIS A 29 -7.89 -8.26 -0.74
N VAL A 30 -7.42 -8.92 0.32
CA VAL A 30 -6.52 -8.35 1.33
C VAL A 30 -5.61 -9.44 1.89
N ASN A 31 -4.34 -9.10 2.10
CA ASN A 31 -3.33 -10.00 2.64
C ASN A 31 -2.49 -9.30 3.71
N GLN A 32 -2.18 -10.01 4.78
CA GLN A 32 -1.19 -9.57 5.75
C GLN A 32 0.21 -9.87 5.21
N VAL A 33 0.97 -8.82 4.88
CA VAL A 33 2.32 -8.94 4.29
C VAL A 33 3.44 -8.73 5.32
N TRP A 34 3.09 -8.14 6.46
CA TRP A 34 3.95 -7.98 7.64
C TRP A 34 3.06 -7.94 8.89
N PRO A 35 3.55 -8.28 10.11
CA PRO A 35 2.76 -8.13 11.32
C PRO A 35 2.06 -6.78 11.40
N ASN A 36 0.72 -6.83 11.49
CA ASN A 36 -0.19 -5.68 11.50
C ASN A 36 -0.15 -4.76 10.25
N VAL A 37 0.41 -5.21 9.13
CA VAL A 37 0.40 -4.50 7.84
C VAL A 37 -0.28 -5.36 6.78
N TYR A 38 -1.29 -4.78 6.14
CA TYR A 38 -2.10 -5.42 5.12
C TYR A 38 -1.97 -4.67 3.80
N ILE A 39 -1.95 -5.40 2.69
CA ILE A 39 -2.10 -4.84 1.34
C ILE A 39 -3.41 -5.40 0.77
N GLY A 40 -4.27 -4.52 0.26
CA GLY A 40 -5.55 -4.88 -0.31
C GLY A 40 -5.85 -4.13 -1.60
N ASN A 41 -6.92 -4.55 -2.25
CA ASN A 41 -7.45 -3.88 -3.45
C ASN A 41 -8.67 -2.99 -3.09
N GLU A 42 -9.28 -2.39 -4.12
CA GLU A 42 -10.47 -1.55 -3.95
C GLU A 42 -11.62 -2.26 -3.24
N VAL A 43 -11.83 -3.56 -3.49
CA VAL A 43 -12.89 -4.34 -2.86
C VAL A 43 -12.70 -4.38 -1.34
N ALA A 44 -11.46 -4.65 -0.89
CA ALA A 44 -11.14 -4.63 0.54
C ALA A 44 -11.26 -3.23 1.16
N ALA A 45 -10.83 -2.19 0.43
CA ALA A 45 -10.92 -0.81 0.90
C ALA A 45 -12.38 -0.35 1.11
N ARG A 46 -13.33 -0.88 0.33
CA ARG A 46 -14.76 -0.56 0.43
C ARG A 46 -15.52 -1.41 1.44
N ASP A 47 -14.99 -2.56 1.84
CA ASP A 47 -15.61 -3.46 2.82
C ASP A 47 -15.28 -3.05 4.27
N LYS A 48 -16.08 -2.12 4.80
CA LYS A 48 -15.94 -1.65 6.19
C LYS A 48 -16.10 -2.77 7.22
N GLY A 49 -16.90 -3.79 6.93
CA GLY A 49 -17.11 -4.93 7.83
C GLY A 49 -15.85 -5.78 7.97
N ALA A 50 -15.19 -6.07 6.84
CA ALA A 50 -13.90 -6.75 6.84
C ALA A 50 -12.81 -5.91 7.52
N LEU A 51 -12.72 -4.61 7.22
CA LEU A 51 -11.76 -3.70 7.86
C LEU A 51 -11.95 -3.65 9.39
N HIS A 52 -13.19 -3.55 9.86
CA HIS A 52 -13.52 -3.60 11.29
C HIS A 52 -13.13 -4.96 11.91
N SER A 53 -13.47 -6.06 11.24
CA SER A 53 -13.19 -7.42 11.76
C SER A 53 -11.69 -7.72 11.84
N LEU A 54 -10.89 -7.17 10.92
CA LEU A 54 -9.43 -7.22 10.96
C LEU A 54 -8.84 -6.29 12.05
N GLY A 55 -9.63 -5.34 12.57
CA GLY A 55 -9.19 -4.32 13.51
C GLY A 55 -8.28 -3.29 12.87
N ILE A 56 -8.53 -2.94 11.60
CA ILE A 56 -7.78 -1.89 10.90
C ILE A 56 -8.04 -0.55 11.61
N THR A 57 -6.96 0.19 11.82
CA THR A 57 -6.96 1.49 12.52
C THR A 57 -6.44 2.63 11.65
N HIS A 58 -5.64 2.31 10.63
CA HIS A 58 -5.04 3.28 9.73
C HIS A 58 -5.17 2.77 8.30
N ILE A 59 -5.60 3.63 7.39
CA ILE A 59 -5.72 3.36 5.96
C ILE A 59 -4.78 4.28 5.22
N VAL A 60 -3.95 3.71 4.35
CA VAL A 60 -3.19 4.44 3.33
C VAL A 60 -3.82 4.12 1.98
N ASN A 61 -4.44 5.08 1.32
CA ASN A 61 -4.92 4.88 -0.05
C ASN A 61 -3.84 5.34 -1.03
N ALA A 62 -3.13 4.39 -1.64
CA ALA A 62 -2.09 4.65 -2.64
C ALA A 62 -2.62 5.05 -4.03
N ALA A 63 -3.94 5.01 -4.22
CA ALA A 63 -4.63 5.42 -5.44
C ALA A 63 -5.66 6.52 -5.11
N HIS A 64 -5.29 7.47 -4.23
CA HIS A 64 -6.17 8.59 -3.90
C HIS A 64 -6.28 9.52 -5.10
N GLY A 65 -7.51 9.88 -5.47
CA GLY A 65 -7.72 10.82 -6.57
C GLY A 65 -7.44 12.26 -6.15
N PRO A 66 -6.98 13.11 -7.08
CA PRO A 66 -6.82 14.53 -6.82
C PRO A 66 -8.19 15.17 -6.55
N THR A 67 -8.18 16.23 -5.72
CA THR A 67 -9.40 16.98 -5.39
C THR A 67 -10.15 17.56 -6.60
N ASN A 68 -9.44 17.84 -7.69
CA ASN A 68 -10.00 18.30 -8.96
C ASN A 68 -9.57 17.34 -10.08
N PRO A 69 -10.26 16.22 -10.29
CA PRO A 69 -9.94 15.31 -11.37
C PRO A 69 -10.21 16.00 -12.72
N GLY A 70 -9.25 15.89 -13.64
CA GLY A 70 -9.45 16.32 -15.02
C GLY A 70 -10.46 15.43 -15.75
N ASN A 71 -10.75 15.73 -17.01
CA ASN A 71 -11.74 15.01 -17.82
C ASN A 71 -11.25 13.62 -18.32
N GLY A 72 -10.12 13.14 -17.81
CA GLY A 72 -9.52 11.87 -18.20
C GLY A 72 -10.13 10.67 -17.47
N PRO A 73 -9.90 9.43 -17.96
CA PRO A 73 -10.27 8.23 -17.23
C PRO A 73 -9.57 8.20 -15.87
N CYS A 74 -10.36 8.06 -14.81
CA CYS A 74 -9.87 8.04 -13.43
C CYS A 74 -9.71 6.60 -12.96
N PHE A 75 -8.47 6.18 -12.69
CA PHE A 75 -8.15 4.86 -12.12
C PHE A 75 -7.98 4.90 -10.59
N TYR A 76 -8.43 5.99 -9.96
CA TYR A 76 -8.33 6.20 -8.52
C TYR A 76 -9.39 5.41 -7.76
N VAL A 77 -8.99 4.96 -6.57
CA VAL A 77 -9.92 4.44 -5.58
C VAL A 77 -10.50 5.65 -4.84
N ASN A 78 -11.69 6.08 -5.25
CA ASN A 78 -12.39 7.24 -4.68
C ASN A 78 -12.99 6.94 -3.29
N THR A 79 -12.13 6.47 -2.38
CA THR A 79 -12.36 6.51 -0.94
C THR A 79 -11.66 7.75 -0.37
N GLY A 80 -12.16 8.26 0.74
CA GLY A 80 -11.57 9.42 1.41
C GLY A 80 -11.96 9.41 2.88
N PRO A 81 -11.48 10.36 3.69
CA PRO A 81 -11.79 10.39 5.13
C PRO A 81 -13.30 10.34 5.40
N ARG A 82 -14.10 11.00 4.56
CA ARG A 82 -15.58 10.99 4.66
C ARG A 82 -16.21 9.62 4.41
N PHE A 83 -15.59 8.79 3.57
CA PHE A 83 -16.08 7.43 3.32
C PHE A 83 -16.03 6.61 4.62
N TYR A 84 -14.99 6.78 5.44
CA TYR A 84 -14.78 6.04 6.69
C TYR A 84 -15.26 6.77 7.96
N ARG A 85 -16.07 7.83 7.83
CA ARG A 85 -16.49 8.71 8.96
C ARG A 85 -17.22 8.00 10.12
N ASP A 86 -17.77 6.84 9.86
CA ASP A 86 -18.49 5.96 10.78
C ASP A 86 -17.59 4.90 11.41
N MET A 87 -16.29 4.92 11.10
CA MET A 87 -15.27 4.04 11.66
C MET A 87 -14.22 4.85 12.42
N THR A 88 -13.62 4.23 13.44
CA THR A 88 -12.49 4.80 14.18
C THR A 88 -11.18 4.48 13.45
N VAL A 89 -10.99 5.05 12.26
CA VAL A 89 -9.78 4.88 11.45
C VAL A 89 -9.17 6.22 11.07
N ASP A 90 -7.84 6.29 11.06
CA ASP A 90 -7.11 7.40 10.47
C ASP A 90 -6.85 7.14 8.98
N TYR A 91 -6.92 8.18 8.16
CA TYR A 91 -6.85 8.07 6.70
C TYR A 91 -5.73 8.94 6.13
N TYR A 92 -4.89 8.34 5.30
CA TYR A 92 -3.82 8.99 4.59
C TYR A 92 -3.92 8.69 3.08
N GLY A 93 -4.23 9.72 2.29
CA GLY A 93 -4.31 9.60 0.83
C GLY A 93 -2.99 9.96 0.16
N VAL A 94 -2.54 9.14 -0.77
CA VAL A 94 -1.42 9.44 -1.68
C VAL A 94 -2.00 9.65 -3.07
N GLU A 95 -1.91 10.89 -3.56
CA GLU A 95 -2.30 11.25 -4.93
C GLU A 95 -1.24 10.71 -5.90
N ALA A 96 -1.43 9.45 -6.32
CA ALA A 96 -0.52 8.75 -7.22
C ALA A 96 -1.25 8.07 -8.37
N ASP A 97 -0.59 8.13 -9.53
CA ASP A 97 -1.01 7.42 -10.74
C ASP A 97 -0.24 6.10 -10.86
N ASP A 98 -0.92 5.04 -11.28
CA ASP A 98 -0.29 3.78 -11.67
C ASP A 98 0.31 3.91 -13.08
N ALA A 99 1.40 4.66 -13.17
CA ALA A 99 2.10 4.96 -14.41
C ALA A 99 3.62 4.90 -14.21
N THR A 100 4.35 4.43 -15.23
CA THR A 100 5.81 4.23 -15.14
C THR A 100 6.61 5.53 -15.08
N ASP A 101 6.03 6.64 -15.52
CA ASP A 101 6.58 7.99 -15.46
C ASP A 101 6.16 8.77 -14.20
N PHE A 102 5.25 8.22 -13.40
CA PHE A 102 4.87 8.82 -12.13
C PHE A 102 6.00 8.70 -11.09
N ILE A 103 6.42 9.83 -10.55
CA ILE A 103 7.50 9.89 -9.56
C ILE A 103 6.92 9.64 -8.15
N LEU A 104 6.83 8.36 -7.78
CA LEU A 104 6.29 7.93 -6.47
C LEU A 104 7.24 8.19 -5.29
N SER A 105 8.54 8.35 -5.55
CA SER A 105 9.59 8.43 -4.51
C SER A 105 9.42 9.53 -3.45
N PRO A 106 8.84 10.72 -3.71
CA PRO A 106 8.61 11.74 -2.69
C PRO A 106 7.66 11.26 -1.58
N TYR A 107 6.79 10.28 -1.86
CA TYR A 107 5.84 9.74 -0.91
C TYR A 107 6.41 8.62 -0.05
N PHE A 108 7.58 8.06 -0.38
CA PHE A 108 8.14 6.91 0.35
C PHE A 108 8.36 7.21 1.83
N TYR A 109 9.09 8.29 2.14
CA TYR A 109 9.44 8.61 3.53
C TYR A 109 8.24 9.10 4.36
N PRO A 110 7.38 10.01 3.87
CA PRO A 110 6.16 10.40 4.59
C PRO A 110 5.24 9.21 4.89
N THR A 111 4.96 8.37 3.90
CA THR A 111 4.09 7.20 4.07
C THR A 111 4.70 6.17 5.02
N ALA A 112 6.00 5.89 4.90
CA ALA A 112 6.70 5.00 5.84
C ALA A 112 6.64 5.50 7.28
N ARG A 113 6.76 6.82 7.50
CA ARG A 113 6.60 7.43 8.83
C ARG A 113 5.19 7.26 9.39
N TYR A 114 4.17 7.43 8.55
CA TYR A 114 2.77 7.21 8.93
C TYR A 114 2.53 5.76 9.37
N ILE A 115 2.97 4.78 8.58
CA ILE A 115 2.88 3.35 8.92
C ILE A 115 3.61 3.07 10.23
N ARG A 116 4.84 3.58 10.39
CA ARG A 116 5.63 3.37 11.61
C ARG A 116 4.94 3.93 12.85
N ALA A 117 4.34 5.11 12.75
CA ALA A 117 3.61 5.72 13.86
C ALA A 117 2.36 4.89 14.21
N ALA A 118 1.60 4.46 13.21
CA ALA A 118 0.43 3.59 13.39
C ALA A 118 0.78 2.29 14.15
N LEU A 119 1.87 1.62 13.73
CA LEU A 119 2.34 0.39 14.36
C LEU A 119 2.85 0.61 15.79
N ALA A 120 3.53 1.73 16.06
CA ALA A 120 4.05 2.05 17.40
C ALA A 120 2.94 2.27 18.43
N MET A 121 1.73 2.65 18.00
CA MET A 121 0.55 2.79 18.85
C MET A 121 -0.20 1.45 19.05
N GLY A 122 0.33 0.33 18.55
CA GLY A 122 -0.35 -0.97 18.56
C GLY A 122 -1.44 -1.10 17.50
N GLY A 123 -1.49 -0.17 16.54
CA GLY A 123 -2.46 -0.18 15.45
C GLY A 123 -2.14 -1.19 14.34
N LYS A 124 -3.12 -1.36 13.45
CA LYS A 124 -3.00 -2.11 12.19
C LYS A 124 -3.20 -1.17 11.01
N SER A 125 -2.34 -1.30 10.00
CA SER A 125 -2.34 -0.48 8.79
C SER A 125 -2.73 -1.31 7.57
N ALA A 126 -3.61 -0.76 6.72
CA ALA A 126 -3.94 -1.33 5.41
C ALA A 126 -3.54 -0.35 4.29
N HIS A 127 -2.95 -0.89 3.24
CA HIS A 127 -2.55 -0.21 2.00
C HIS A 127 -3.43 -0.65 0.84
#